data_AF-F6WB90-F1
#
_entry.id   AF-F6WB90-F1
#
_cell.length_a   1.000
_cell.length_b   1.000
_cell.length_c   1.000
_cell.angle_alpha   90.00
_cell.angle_beta   90.00
_cell.angle_gamma   90.00
#
_symmetry.space_group_name_H-M   'P 1'
#
loop_
_entity.id
_entity.type
_entity.pdbx_description
1 polymer ?
#
loop_
_entity_poly.entity_id
_entity_poly.type
_entity_poly.pdbx_seq_one_letter_code
_entity_poly.pdbx_strand_id
1 'polypeptide(L)' 'MEPSTEQTAKVLLTLSPPEVDGLKEGINFVRNKEEGKSYILFKDGEALRACKNLCKHQGGLFIKDIEDLSGR' A
#
# COMPACT_ATOMS: atom_id res chain seq x y z
N MET A 1 19.81 -18.91 26.19
CA MET A 1 18.71 -17.98 26.46
C MET A 1 18.49 -17.26 25.14
N GLU A 2 17.54 -17.75 24.35
CA GLU A 2 17.25 -17.18 23.03
C GLU A 2 16.74 -15.73 23.24
N PRO A 3 17.26 -14.73 22.51
CA PRO A 3 16.78 -13.36 22.67
C PRO A 3 15.29 -13.31 22.32
N SER A 4 14.49 -12.77 23.25
CA SER A 4 13.08 -12.47 22.98
C SER A 4 13.03 -11.46 21.84
N THR A 5 12.49 -11.85 20.69
CA THR A 5 12.29 -10.96 19.56
C THR A 5 11.19 -9.97 19.93
N GLU A 6 11.58 -8.78 20.39
CA GLU A 6 10.65 -7.71 20.70
C GLU A 6 9.91 -7.26 19.43
N GLN A 7 8.59 -7.16 19.52
CA GLN A 7 7.78 -6.65 18.43
C GLN A 7 8.03 -5.16 18.26
N THR A 8 8.50 -4.75 17.08
CA THR A 8 8.77 -3.35 16.76
C THR A 8 7.85 -2.86 15.64
N ALA A 9 7.49 -1.58 15.70
CA ALA A 9 6.75 -0.91 14.63
C ALA A 9 7.72 -0.22 13.66
N LYS A 10 7.42 -0.30 12.37
CA LYS A 10 8.16 0.41 11.31
C LYS A 10 7.18 1.17 10.43
N VAL A 11 7.48 2.44 10.18
CA VAL A 11 6.74 3.24 9.18
C VAL A 11 7.11 2.74 7.80
N LEU A 12 6.10 2.36 7.02
CA LEU A 12 6.27 1.75 5.70
C LEU A 12 5.95 2.71 4.54
N LEU A 13 5.19 3.77 4.82
CA LEU A 13 4.81 4.78 3.84
C LEU A 13 4.48 6.07 4.60
N THR A 14 5.02 7.18 4.11
CA THR A 14 4.70 8.53 4.56
C THR A 14 4.25 9.33 3.36
N LEU A 15 3.17 10.09 3.50
CA LEU A 15 2.66 10.99 2.47
C LEU A 15 2.71 12.42 2.97
N SER A 16 3.17 13.32 2.11
CA SER A 16 3.13 14.76 2.35
C SER A 16 1.68 15.27 2.20
N PRO A 17 1.30 16.41 2.82
CA PRO A 17 -0.02 17.01 2.62
C PRO A 17 -0.48 17.13 1.15
N PRO A 18 0.35 17.60 0.19
CA PRO A 18 -0.07 17.64 -1.22
C PRO A 18 -0.26 16.25 -1.84
N GLU A 19 0.46 15.23 -1.36
CA GLU A 19 0.28 13.86 -1.83
C GLU A 19 -1.05 13.26 -1.33
N VAL A 20 -1.49 13.64 -0.13
CA VAL A 20 -2.80 13.27 0.43
C VAL A 20 -3.94 14.00 -0.28
N ASP A 21 -3.76 15.28 -0.58
CA ASP A 21 -4.73 16.09 -1.34
C ASP A 21 -4.96 15.51 -2.75
N GLY A 22 -3.88 15.07 -3.41
CA GLY A 22 -3.93 14.43 -4.73
C GLY A 22 -4.56 13.03 -4.76
N LEU A 23 -4.94 12.44 -3.62
CA LEU A 23 -5.60 11.13 -3.60
C LEU A 23 -7.03 11.23 -4.13
N LYS A 24 -7.35 10.36 -5.09
CA LYS A 24 -8.69 10.20 -5.66
C LYS A 24 -9.62 9.53 -4.66
N GLU A 25 -10.92 9.78 -4.76
CA GLU A 25 -11.93 8.98 -4.07
C GLU A 25 -11.81 7.50 -4.52
N GLY A 26 -11.93 6.55 -3.59
CA GLY A 26 -11.74 5.13 -3.86
C GLY A 26 -10.28 4.68 -3.82
N ILE A 27 -9.89 3.82 -4.76
CA ILE A 27 -8.61 3.09 -4.71
C ILE A 27 -7.47 3.93 -5.31
N ASN A 28 -6.37 4.08 -4.58
CA ASN A 28 -5.13 4.72 -4.98
C ASN A 28 -3.95 3.77 -4.81
N PHE A 29 -3.04 3.80 -5.77
CA PHE A 29 -1.82 2.99 -5.75
C PHE A 29 -0.62 3.89 -5.47
N VAL A 30 0.06 3.63 -4.36
CA VAL A 30 1.17 4.46 -3.90
C VAL A 30 2.41 3.60 -3.74
N ARG A 31 3.50 4.02 -4.38
CA ARG A 31 4.79 3.35 -4.29
C ARG A 31 5.71 4.10 -3.34
N ASN A 32 6.17 3.42 -2.29
CA ASN A 32 7.29 3.92 -1.50
C ASN A 32 8.56 3.81 -2.37
N LYS A 33 9.18 4.95 -2.67
CA LYS A 33 10.38 5.03 -3.51
C LYS A 33 11.64 4.52 -2.80
N GLU A 34 11.70 4.59 -1.48
CA GLU A 34 12.85 4.18 -0.67
C GLU A 34 12.98 2.65 -0.64
N GLU A 35 11.87 1.94 -0.36
CA GLU A 35 11.86 0.46 -0.29
C GLU A 35 11.40 -0.21 -1.60
N GLY A 36 10.92 0.57 -2.57
CA GLY A 36 10.41 0.06 -3.84
C GLY A 36 9.09 -0.71 -3.74
N LYS A 37 8.44 -0.72 -2.57
CA LYS A 37 7.19 -1.45 -2.29
C LYS A 37 5.95 -0.61 -2.61
N SER A 38 4.89 -1.28 -3.07
CA SER A 38 3.61 -0.64 -3.37
C SER A 38 2.57 -0.93 -2.29
N TYR A 39 1.72 0.06 -2.06
CA TYR A 39 0.63 0.05 -1.09
C TYR A 39 -0.66 0.46 -1.79
N ILE A 40 -1.77 -0.06 -1.28
CA ILE A 40 -3.10 0.30 -1.73
C ILE A 40 -3.70 1.19 -0.67
N LEU A 41 -4.12 2.39 -1.07
CA LEU A 41 -4.84 3.32 -0.22
C LEU A 41 -6.29 3.38 -0.70
N PHE A 42 -7.22 3.35 0.24
CA PHE A 42 -8.64 3.56 -0.03
C PHE A 42 -9.09 4.83 0.68
N LYS A 43 -9.63 5.78 -0.09
CA LYS A 43 -10.19 7.04 0.39
C LYS A 43 -11.71 7.03 0.25
N ASP A 44 -12.39 7.41 1.32
CA ASP A 44 -13.85 7.56 1.39
C ASP A 44 -14.15 8.83 2.17
N GLY A 45 -14.27 9.95 1.45
CA GLY A 45 -14.33 11.29 2.03
C GLY A 45 -13.05 11.60 2.84
N GLU A 46 -13.22 11.78 4.15
CA GLU A 46 -12.12 12.05 5.08
C GLU A 46 -11.46 10.75 5.62
N ALA A 47 -12.07 9.59 5.38
CA ALA A 47 -11.54 8.32 5.86
C ALA A 47 -10.45 7.78 4.92
N LEU A 48 -9.31 7.42 5.50
CA LEU A 48 -8.18 6.80 4.79
C LEU A 48 -7.85 5.43 5.38
N ARG A 49 -7.76 4.43 4.50
CA ARG A 49 -7.33 3.07 4.86
C ARG A 49 -6.16 2.66 3.96
N ALA A 50 -5.24 1.87 4.50
CA ALA A 50 -4.09 1.40 3.75
C ALA A 50 -3.86 -0.09 3.95
N CYS A 51 -3.43 -0.79 2.90
CA CYS A 51 -2.97 -2.16 2.99
C CYS A 51 -1.75 -2.40 2.09
N LYS A 52 -0.99 -3.45 2.39
CA LYS A 52 0.09 -3.92 1.52
C LYS A 52 -0.54 -4.43 0.21
N ASN A 53 0.12 -4.16 -0.90
CA ASN A 53 -0.22 -4.77 -2.18
C ASN A 53 0.19 -6.26 -2.21
N LEU A 54 -0.50 -7.10 -1.44
CA LEU A 54 -0.26 -8.54 -1.37
C LEU A 54 -1.60 -9.27 -1.45
N CYS A 55 -1.76 -10.09 -2.48
CA CYS A 55 -2.90 -11.00 -2.62
C CYS A 55 -2.80 -12.09 -1.54
N LYS A 56 -3.81 -12.16 -0.66
CA LYS A 56 -3.85 -13.13 0.43
C LYS A 56 -4.03 -14.58 -0.05
N HIS A 57 -4.51 -14.78 -1.28
CA HIS A 57 -4.80 -16.10 -1.82
C HIS A 57 -3.54 -16.78 -2.36
N GLN A 58 -2.75 -16.09 -3.17
CA GLN A 58 -1.61 -16.70 -3.88
C GLN A 58 -0.26 -16.05 -3.52
N GLY A 59 -0.25 -15.05 -2.64
CA GLY A 59 0.98 -14.33 -2.29
C GLY A 59 1.52 -13.41 -3.41
N GLY A 60 0.81 -13.31 -4.54
CA GLY A 60 1.12 -12.41 -5.65
C GLY A 60 0.83 -10.93 -5.34
N LEU A 61 1.18 -10.04 -6.26
CA LEU A 61 0.83 -8.63 -6.17
C LEU A 61 -0.60 -8.44 -6.67
N PHE A 62 -1.50 -7.95 -5.83
CA PHE A 62 -2.91 -7.68 -6.20
C PHE A 62 -3.02 -6.77 -7.43
N ILE A 63 -2.08 -5.84 -7.59
CA ILE A 63 -2.02 -4.90 -8.72
C ILE A 63 -1.64 -5.59 -10.04
N LYS A 64 -0.74 -6.59 -10.03
CA LYS A 64 -0.26 -7.20 -11.28
C LYS A 64 -1.39 -8.00 -11.98
N ASP A 65 -2.36 -8.48 -11.21
CA ASP A 65 -3.58 -9.14 -11.71
C ASP A 65 -4.69 -8.15 -12.15
N ILE A 66 -4.64 -6.87 -11.73
CA ILE A 66 -5.63 -5.84 -12.11
C ILE A 66 -5.14 -4.95 -13.26
N GLU A 67 -3.84 -4.63 -13.33
CA GLU A 67 -3.26 -3.89 -14.46
C GLU A 67 -3.27 -4.70 -15.78
N ASP A 68 -3.39 -6.03 -15.69
CA ASP A 68 -3.64 -6.92 -16.84
C ASP A 68 -5.06 -6.81 -17.42
N LEU A 69 -5.93 -5.95 -16.85
CA LEU A 69 -7.20 -5.59 -17.50
C LEU A 69 -7.05 -4.50 -18.56
N SER A 70 -5.87 -3.88 -18.68
CA SER A 70 -5.52 -3.00 -19.81
C SER A 70 -4.89 -3.78 -20.96
N GLY A 71 -5.42 -4.98 -21.24
CA GLY A 71 -5.02 -5.86 -22.33
C GLY A 71 -4.75 -5.09 -23.62
N ARG A 72 -3.49 -5.02 -23.99
CA ARG A 72 -3.06 -4.86 -25.38
C ARG A 72 -2.70 -6.21 -25.92
#